data_AF-A0A5B1RCH8-F1
#
_entry.id   AF-A0A5B1RCH8-F1
#
_cell.length_a   1.000
_cell.length_b   1.000
_cell.length_c   1.000
_cell.angle_alpha   90.00
_cell.angle_beta   90.00
_cell.angle_gamma   90.00
#
_symmetry.space_group_name_H-M   'P 1'
#
loop_
_entity.id
_entity.type
_entity.pdbx_description
1 polymer ?
#
loop_
_entity_poly.entity_id
_entity_poly.type
_entity_poly.pdbx_seq_one_letter_code
_entity_poly.pdbx_strand_id
1 'polypeptide(L)'
;MSTSTTMEDYLLHPFKEILAELDIQERGDDSKWIRLTEIILGIDDLAASSSPTRMRAGSNRDSGSGTYAGSTFMQNLKYKVSVKSLSSSQPAKSPPAPQLKPSSGTTSPVAALDTLLGDGILAVDVKITAHSKEVQAVMNTKGIAWPVQYELVHAVTLGRWTWGDISSQKLDSLEGTAAVAAPKVHAVMTGRSEVPAEVTVSFNMSTSKDQTIWDAGAASVEGQGRRLGLMGDFRSSKNWFGGQIQQIVRLLPDGSMRLERPEMTRSNRFARFLSSRRMIKIKLPKTANFDADGSVRVALARKFVLCGRVFVPIDAKDGKGYLKETSEDYECGGRESEGDLRRMSFAQFIQLHNTLSRNSKQEPCLVSHADFAVLVKRSAISFEWAMYFALFVELVQEGVIFRTYSA
;
A
#
# COMPACT_ATOMS: atom_id res chain seq x y z
N MET A 1 28.59 -25.76 26.18
CA MET A 1 28.69 -24.34 25.78
C MET A 1 27.51 -24.04 24.87
N SER A 2 26.47 -23.39 25.39
CA SER A 2 25.26 -23.06 24.64
C SER A 2 25.45 -21.68 24.01
N THR A 3 25.62 -21.62 22.70
CA THR A 3 25.68 -20.36 21.95
C THR A 3 24.26 -19.82 21.82
N SER A 4 23.97 -18.75 22.55
CA SER A 4 22.77 -17.92 22.39
C SER A 4 22.88 -17.18 21.06
N THR A 5 22.28 -17.72 20.00
CA THR A 5 22.10 -17.01 18.72
C THR A 5 20.99 -15.98 18.89
N THR A 6 21.29 -14.69 18.71
CA THR A 6 20.33 -13.60 18.87
C THR A 6 19.45 -13.46 17.63
N MET A 7 18.22 -12.96 17.80
CA MET A 7 17.23 -12.75 16.73
C MET A 7 17.74 -11.81 15.62
N GLU A 8 18.74 -10.97 15.90
CA GLU A 8 19.39 -10.09 14.93
C GLU A 8 20.16 -10.85 13.83
N ASP A 9 20.76 -12.01 14.17
CA ASP A 9 21.54 -12.81 13.21
C ASP A 9 20.66 -13.44 12.12
N TYR A 10 19.40 -13.75 12.44
CA TYR A 10 18.43 -14.32 11.49
C TYR A 10 17.90 -13.30 10.47
N LEU A 11 17.91 -12.01 10.79
CA LEU A 11 17.36 -10.97 9.91
C LEU A 11 18.43 -10.31 9.02
N LEU A 12 19.68 -10.26 9.47
CA LEU A 12 20.76 -9.55 8.76
C LEU A 12 21.54 -10.43 7.78
N HIS A 13 21.71 -11.73 8.04
CA HIS A 13 22.59 -12.58 7.22
C HIS A 13 22.04 -12.86 5.81
N PRO A 14 20.77 -13.24 5.61
CA PRO A 14 20.23 -13.46 4.26
C PRO A 14 20.09 -12.15 3.47
N PHE A 15 19.94 -11.02 4.16
CA PHE A 15 19.61 -9.74 3.54
C PHE A 15 20.82 -9.05 2.89
N LYS A 16 22.03 -9.25 3.44
CA LYS A 16 23.27 -8.73 2.84
C LYS A 16 23.62 -9.43 1.53
N GLU A 17 23.39 -10.75 1.45
CA GLU A 17 23.59 -11.54 0.22
C GLU A 17 22.58 -11.12 -0.86
N ILE A 18 21.31 -10.92 -0.50
CA ILE A 18 20.25 -10.48 -1.43
C ILE A 18 20.52 -9.08 -2.01
N LEU A 19 21.07 -8.15 -1.23
CA LEU A 19 21.38 -6.80 -1.73
C LEU A 19 22.61 -6.78 -2.66
N ALA A 20 23.59 -7.66 -2.44
CA ALA A 20 24.79 -7.74 -3.28
C ALA A 20 24.50 -8.33 -4.67
N GLU A 21 23.51 -9.22 -4.78
CA GLU A 21 23.18 -9.93 -6.03
C GLU A 21 22.26 -9.11 -6.95
N LEU A 22 21.51 -8.15 -6.39
CA LEU A 22 20.66 -7.23 -7.16
C LEU A 22 21.43 -6.12 -7.89
N ASP A 23 22.66 -5.79 -7.45
CA ASP A 23 23.50 -4.75 -8.06
C ASP A 23 24.12 -5.19 -9.41
N ILE A 24 24.09 -6.49 -9.71
CA ILE A 24 24.73 -7.07 -10.91
C ILE A 24 23.76 -7.12 -12.12
N GLN A 25 22.45 -6.96 -11.93
CA GLN A 25 21.46 -7.27 -12.96
C GLN A 25 20.92 -6.06 -13.74
N GLU A 26 21.37 -4.84 -13.45
CA GLU A 26 20.86 -3.59 -14.09
C GLU A 26 21.68 -3.10 -15.31
N ARG A 27 22.43 -3.97 -15.98
CA ARG A 27 23.01 -3.67 -17.31
C ARG A 27 22.40 -4.56 -18.39
N GLY A 28 21.47 -4.02 -19.18
CA GLY A 28 21.05 -4.68 -20.41
C GLY A 28 19.81 -4.08 -21.11
N ASP A 29 20.09 -3.26 -22.12
CA ASP A 29 19.35 -3.09 -23.39
C ASP A 29 18.28 -1.97 -23.51
N ASP A 30 18.76 -0.78 -23.89
CA ASP A 30 18.02 0.50 -24.08
C ASP A 30 17.43 0.71 -25.50
N SER A 31 17.10 -0.34 -26.25
CA SER A 31 16.76 -0.20 -27.67
C SER A 31 15.25 -0.13 -28.01
N LYS A 32 14.33 0.01 -27.04
CA LYS A 32 12.87 -0.10 -27.31
C LYS A 32 11.96 1.09 -26.99
N TRP A 33 12.47 2.26 -26.58
CA TRP A 33 11.61 3.35 -26.08
C TRP A 33 11.32 4.53 -27.04
N ILE A 34 11.76 4.52 -28.31
CA ILE A 34 11.59 5.67 -29.22
C ILE A 34 10.31 5.58 -30.10
N ARG A 35 9.16 5.13 -29.59
CA ARG A 35 7.92 5.10 -30.43
C ARG A 35 6.59 5.47 -29.74
N LEU A 36 6.59 6.12 -28.59
CA LEU A 36 5.34 6.42 -27.89
C LEU A 36 4.99 7.91 -27.71
N THR A 37 5.73 8.84 -28.33
CA THR A 37 5.57 10.28 -28.07
C THR A 37 4.87 11.11 -29.16
N GLU A 38 4.39 10.51 -30.26
CA GLU A 38 3.82 11.27 -31.40
C GLU A 38 2.29 11.24 -31.55
N ILE A 39 1.52 10.67 -30.61
CA ILE A 39 0.06 10.47 -30.82
C ILE A 39 -0.86 11.40 -30.01
N ILE A 40 -0.35 12.25 -29.10
CA ILE A 40 -1.24 13.02 -28.22
C ILE A 40 -0.90 14.51 -28.25
N LEU A 41 -1.25 15.22 -29.33
CA LEU A 41 -1.61 16.64 -29.29
C LEU A 41 -2.43 17.01 -30.55
N GLY A 42 -3.74 17.17 -30.37
CA GLY A 42 -4.62 17.76 -31.37
C GLY A 42 -6.07 17.45 -31.08
N ILE A 43 -6.79 18.42 -30.49
CA ILE A 43 -8.15 18.90 -30.81
C ILE A 43 -8.72 19.63 -29.58
N ASP A 44 -8.81 20.96 -29.70
CA ASP A 44 -9.95 21.82 -29.35
C ASP A 44 -10.13 22.70 -30.63
N ASP A 45 -11.26 23.14 -31.16
CA ASP A 45 -12.54 23.55 -30.59
C ASP A 45 -13.51 23.78 -31.78
N LEU A 46 -14.83 23.56 -31.63
CA LEU A 46 -15.92 24.43 -32.14
C LEU A 46 -17.31 23.78 -32.10
N ALA A 47 -18.25 24.65 -31.73
CA ALA A 47 -19.58 24.38 -31.24
C ALA A 47 -20.69 24.31 -32.32
N ALA A 48 -21.85 23.84 -31.83
CA ALA A 48 -23.22 24.25 -32.15
C ALA A 48 -24.07 23.42 -33.15
N SER A 49 -25.10 22.79 -32.55
CA SER A 49 -26.54 22.85 -32.91
C SER A 49 -27.25 21.59 -33.43
N SER A 50 -28.37 21.32 -32.71
CA SER A 50 -29.63 20.64 -33.08
C SER A 50 -29.66 19.17 -33.55
N SER A 51 -30.29 18.35 -32.72
CA SER A 51 -30.88 17.02 -32.98
C SER A 51 -32.24 17.14 -33.72
N PRO A 52 -32.96 16.02 -34.00
CA PRO A 52 -32.55 14.66 -34.35
C PRO A 52 -33.31 14.14 -35.61
N THR A 53 -32.94 12.96 -36.14
CA THR A 53 -33.84 11.81 -36.43
C THR A 53 -33.23 10.88 -37.48
N ARG A 54 -33.34 9.57 -37.18
CA ARG A 54 -33.53 8.42 -38.09
C ARG A 54 -32.39 7.40 -38.17
N MET A 55 -32.73 6.19 -37.75
CA MET A 55 -32.00 4.95 -37.97
C MET A 55 -31.83 4.62 -39.46
N ARG A 56 -30.65 4.11 -39.86
CA ARG A 56 -30.55 2.86 -40.65
C ARG A 56 -29.11 2.33 -40.77
N ALA A 57 -29.06 1.03 -41.03
CA ALA A 57 -27.93 0.10 -41.09
C ALA A 57 -27.07 0.18 -42.37
N GLY A 58 -25.90 -0.48 -42.31
CA GLY A 58 -25.05 -0.91 -43.44
C GLY A 58 -23.56 -0.70 -43.11
N SER A 59 -22.74 -1.74 -42.91
CA SER A 59 -22.18 -2.69 -43.90
C SER A 59 -20.85 -2.22 -44.53
N ASN A 60 -19.80 -3.01 -44.24
CA ASN A 60 -18.66 -3.41 -45.08
C ASN A 60 -17.54 -2.43 -45.49
N ARG A 61 -16.31 -2.98 -45.32
CA ARG A 61 -15.12 -2.91 -46.20
C ARG A 61 -14.48 -1.52 -46.36
N ASP A 62 -13.20 -1.32 -46.61
CA ASP A 62 -12.12 -2.19 -47.04
C ASP A 62 -10.78 -1.50 -46.69
N SER A 63 -9.75 -2.33 -46.57
CA SER A 63 -8.35 -2.16 -46.95
C SER A 63 -7.91 -0.83 -47.59
N GLY A 64 -6.81 -0.26 -47.10
CA GLY A 64 -6.08 0.82 -47.78
C GLY A 64 -4.68 1.03 -47.23
N SER A 65 -3.70 0.39 -47.88
CA SER A 65 -2.27 0.69 -47.75
C SER A 65 -1.94 2.07 -48.31
N GLY A 66 -1.07 2.83 -47.64
CA GLY A 66 -0.60 4.13 -48.13
C GLY A 66 0.86 4.36 -47.76
N THR A 67 1.63 4.64 -48.80
CA THR A 67 3.08 4.64 -48.95
C THR A 67 3.73 5.96 -48.51
N TYR A 68 5.02 5.87 -48.17
CA TYR A 68 6.07 6.90 -48.03
C TYR A 68 5.82 8.31 -48.60
N ALA A 69 6.19 9.32 -47.80
CA ALA A 69 6.76 10.57 -48.29
C ALA A 69 7.69 11.18 -47.22
N GLY A 70 8.96 11.40 -47.59
CA GLY A 70 9.93 12.12 -46.76
C GLY A 70 9.73 13.64 -46.83
N SER A 71 10.25 14.36 -45.83
CA SER A 71 10.52 15.78 -45.97
C SER A 71 11.62 16.22 -45.01
N THR A 72 12.66 16.79 -45.61
CA THR A 72 13.84 17.42 -45.04
C THR A 72 13.47 18.78 -44.44
N PHE A 73 13.86 19.07 -43.18
CA PHE A 73 14.03 20.45 -42.75
C PHE A 73 15.08 20.59 -41.63
N MET A 74 16.24 21.10 -42.00
CA MET A 74 17.24 21.69 -41.11
C MET A 74 16.86 23.15 -40.86
N GLN A 75 16.93 23.64 -39.62
CA GLN A 75 17.54 24.94 -39.29
C GLN A 75 17.56 25.25 -37.78
N ASN A 76 18.78 25.36 -37.26
CA ASN A 76 19.34 26.48 -36.48
C ASN A 76 18.46 27.21 -35.46
N LEU A 77 18.81 27.06 -34.17
CA LEU A 77 18.67 28.12 -33.18
C LEU A 77 19.97 28.27 -32.36
N LYS A 78 20.70 29.35 -32.66
CA LYS A 78 21.85 29.86 -31.90
C LYS A 78 21.34 30.59 -30.66
N TYR A 79 21.67 30.11 -29.46
CA TYR A 79 21.43 30.86 -28.22
C TYR A 79 22.61 31.81 -27.92
N LYS A 80 22.28 33.10 -27.82
CA LYS A 80 23.17 34.21 -27.44
C LYS A 80 23.25 34.25 -25.91
N VAL A 81 24.41 33.94 -25.34
CA VAL A 81 24.70 34.14 -23.92
C VAL A 81 25.23 35.57 -23.75
N SER A 82 24.50 36.40 -23.00
CA SER A 82 24.89 37.76 -22.64
C SER A 82 25.47 37.74 -21.22
N VAL A 83 26.77 37.95 -21.10
CA VAL A 83 27.49 38.04 -19.82
C VAL A 83 27.58 39.51 -19.44
N LYS A 84 26.89 39.92 -18.37
CA LYS A 84 27.08 41.23 -17.73
C LYS A 84 28.17 41.11 -16.67
N SER A 85 29.30 41.74 -16.94
CA SER A 85 30.38 42.01 -15.98
C SER A 85 29.96 43.08 -14.97
N LEU A 86 30.09 42.80 -13.68
CA LEU A 86 30.00 43.79 -12.61
C LEU A 86 31.37 43.92 -11.92
N SER A 87 31.78 45.17 -11.79
CA SER A 87 33.07 45.65 -11.32
C SER A 87 33.18 45.68 -9.79
N SER A 88 34.30 45.14 -9.31
CA SER A 88 35.17 45.65 -8.24
C SER A 88 34.72 46.92 -7.48
N SER A 89 34.55 46.82 -6.16
CA SER A 89 35.21 47.74 -5.21
C SER A 89 35.10 47.32 -3.72
N GLN A 90 36.26 47.43 -3.06
CA GLN A 90 36.56 47.66 -1.64
C GLN A 90 36.53 46.51 -0.59
N PRO A 91 37.63 46.38 0.20
CA PRO A 91 37.71 45.47 1.36
C PRO A 91 37.24 46.18 2.64
N ALA A 92 36.15 45.70 3.23
CA ALA A 92 35.69 46.14 4.55
C ALA A 92 36.33 45.29 5.66
N LYS A 93 36.74 45.98 6.75
CA LYS A 93 37.27 45.44 8.01
C LYS A 93 36.41 44.27 8.54
N SER A 94 37.06 43.15 8.82
CA SER A 94 36.45 41.98 9.46
C SER A 94 36.04 42.28 10.91
N PRO A 95 34.77 42.06 11.30
CA PRO A 95 34.34 42.15 12.69
C PRO A 95 34.91 40.99 13.54
N PRO A 96 35.04 41.18 14.87
CA PRO A 96 35.54 40.14 15.76
C PRO A 96 34.64 38.90 15.74
N ALA A 97 35.27 37.72 15.69
CA ALA A 97 34.60 36.43 15.62
C ALA A 97 33.62 36.27 16.80
N PRO A 98 32.33 35.98 16.54
CA PRO A 98 31.38 35.70 17.61
C PRO A 98 31.82 34.43 18.35
N GLN A 99 32.06 34.57 19.65
CA GLN A 99 32.28 33.40 20.51
C GLN A 99 31.01 32.56 20.53
N LEU A 100 31.09 31.36 19.97
CA LEU A 100 30.03 30.36 19.99
C LEU A 100 29.73 30.01 21.45
N LYS A 101 28.55 30.42 21.93
CA LYS A 101 27.96 29.86 23.15
C LYS A 101 27.90 28.33 22.99
N PRO A 102 28.21 27.55 24.04
CA PRO A 102 28.04 26.10 23.98
C PRO A 102 26.61 25.79 23.56
N SER A 103 26.49 25.15 22.39
CA SER A 103 25.24 24.65 21.84
C SER A 103 24.57 23.77 22.91
N SER A 104 23.51 24.29 23.50
CA SER A 104 22.58 23.50 24.31
C SER A 104 22.12 22.32 23.46
N GLY A 105 22.45 21.11 23.92
CA GLY A 105 22.42 19.86 23.16
C GLY A 105 21.17 19.73 22.31
N THR A 106 21.33 19.97 21.01
CA THR A 106 20.27 19.74 20.03
C THR A 106 20.17 18.25 19.82
N THR A 107 19.20 17.61 20.46
CA THR A 107 18.86 16.21 20.23
C THR A 107 18.66 16.03 18.74
N SER A 108 19.47 15.15 18.12
CA SER A 108 19.39 14.90 16.68
C SER A 108 17.92 14.60 16.28
N PRO A 109 17.40 15.18 15.18
CA PRO A 109 16.03 14.91 14.70
C PRO A 109 15.70 13.42 14.58
N VAL A 110 16.73 12.59 14.30
CA VAL A 110 16.62 11.13 14.25
C VAL A 110 16.25 10.54 15.61
N ALA A 111 16.88 11.00 16.69
CA ALA A 111 16.59 10.52 18.04
C ALA A 111 15.18 10.93 18.50
N ALA A 112 14.68 12.08 18.07
CA ALA A 112 13.29 12.50 18.32
C ALA A 112 12.30 11.60 17.58
N LEU A 113 12.61 11.20 16.33
CA LEU A 113 11.76 10.32 15.55
C LEU A 113 11.79 8.87 16.06
N ASP A 114 12.94 8.37 16.51
CA ASP A 114 13.05 7.09 17.20
C ASP A 114 12.27 7.11 18.52
N THR A 115 12.24 8.24 19.23
CA THR A 115 11.43 8.41 20.45
C THR A 115 9.93 8.48 20.13
N LEU A 116 9.54 9.17 19.05
CA LEU A 116 8.15 9.26 18.59
C LEU A 116 7.61 7.91 18.13
N LEU A 117 8.41 7.20 17.34
CA LEU A 117 8.06 5.86 16.88
C LEU A 117 8.16 4.85 18.03
N GLY A 118 9.00 5.10 19.03
CA GLY A 118 9.04 4.40 20.30
C GLY A 118 9.15 2.88 20.15
N ASP A 119 8.26 2.17 20.85
CA ASP A 119 8.06 0.71 20.73
C ASP A 119 7.35 0.28 19.43
N GLY A 120 6.97 1.26 18.61
CA GLY A 120 6.24 1.09 17.36
C GLY A 120 4.72 1.11 17.51
N ILE A 121 4.19 1.41 18.71
CA ILE A 121 2.77 1.64 18.95
C ILE A 121 2.46 3.11 18.69
N LEU A 122 1.65 3.37 17.66
CA LEU A 122 1.23 4.74 17.36
C LEU A 122 0.14 5.18 18.34
N ALA A 123 0.37 6.27 19.08
CA ALA A 123 -0.61 6.89 19.96
C ALA A 123 -1.66 7.72 19.18
N VAL A 124 -2.32 7.10 18.22
CA VAL A 124 -3.40 7.71 17.42
C VAL A 124 -4.73 7.03 17.72
N ASP A 125 -5.82 7.75 17.51
CA ASP A 125 -7.18 7.27 17.67
C ASP A 125 -7.44 5.97 16.91
N VAL A 126 -8.25 5.09 17.50
CA VAL A 126 -8.63 3.80 16.91
C VAL A 126 -10.06 3.89 16.37
N LYS A 127 -10.22 3.58 15.08
CA LYS A 127 -11.51 3.38 14.42
C LYS A 127 -11.76 1.89 14.26
N ILE A 128 -12.79 1.39 14.94
CA ILE A 128 -13.26 0.01 14.73
C ILE A 128 -14.01 -0.04 13.40
N THR A 129 -13.42 -0.70 12.40
CA THR A 129 -14.06 -0.88 11.10
C THR A 129 -15.02 -2.06 11.15
N ALA A 130 -14.52 -3.21 11.62
CA ALA A 130 -15.37 -4.36 11.89
C ALA A 130 -14.66 -5.36 12.80
N HIS A 131 -15.19 -5.45 14.02
CA HIS A 131 -14.72 -6.37 15.05
C HIS A 131 -15.86 -6.69 16.02
N SER A 132 -15.89 -7.93 16.52
CA SER A 132 -16.62 -8.34 17.72
C SER A 132 -15.69 -9.23 18.51
N LYS A 133 -15.46 -8.89 19.78
CA LYS A 133 -14.58 -9.63 20.67
C LYS A 133 -15.04 -11.07 20.86
N GLU A 134 -16.35 -11.26 21.05
CA GLU A 134 -16.96 -12.57 21.30
C GLU A 134 -16.86 -13.46 20.06
N VAL A 135 -17.28 -12.95 18.89
CA VAL A 135 -17.22 -13.73 17.64
C VAL A 135 -15.78 -14.01 17.24
N GLN A 136 -14.86 -13.06 17.43
CA GLN A 136 -13.44 -13.26 17.15
C GLN A 136 -12.84 -14.35 18.06
N ALA A 137 -13.18 -14.38 19.35
CA ALA A 137 -12.73 -15.43 20.25
C ALA A 137 -13.19 -16.83 19.78
N VAL A 138 -14.44 -16.95 19.31
CA VAL A 138 -14.95 -18.22 18.75
C VAL A 138 -14.24 -18.57 17.44
N MET A 139 -14.07 -17.61 16.52
CA MET A 139 -13.34 -17.84 15.26
C MET A 139 -11.88 -18.28 15.52
N ASN A 140 -11.22 -17.70 16.51
CA ASN A 140 -9.86 -18.07 16.90
C ASN A 140 -9.80 -19.49 17.48
N THR A 141 -10.74 -19.82 18.37
CA THR A 141 -10.82 -21.14 19.01
C THR A 141 -11.03 -22.24 17.97
N LYS A 142 -11.89 -21.98 16.97
CA LYS A 142 -12.19 -22.93 15.88
C LYS A 142 -11.18 -22.92 14.74
N GLY A 143 -10.13 -22.12 14.86
CA GLY A 143 -9.10 -22.08 13.84
C GLY A 143 -9.57 -21.50 12.50
N ILE A 144 -10.62 -20.68 12.47
CA ILE A 144 -11.23 -20.17 11.22
C ILE A 144 -10.18 -19.41 10.40
N ALA A 145 -10.01 -19.81 9.15
CA ALA A 145 -8.99 -19.24 8.27
C ALA A 145 -9.28 -17.78 7.92
N TRP A 146 -8.24 -16.95 7.80
CA TRP A 146 -8.38 -15.53 7.48
C TRP A 146 -9.33 -15.19 6.32
N PRO A 147 -9.30 -15.87 5.16
CA PRO A 147 -10.20 -15.52 4.05
C PRO A 147 -11.68 -15.73 4.39
N VAL A 148 -11.98 -16.70 5.26
CA VAL A 148 -13.33 -16.94 5.79
C VAL A 148 -13.72 -15.78 6.72
N GLN A 149 -12.83 -15.38 7.62
CA GLN A 149 -13.05 -14.21 8.49
C GLN A 149 -13.29 -12.94 7.66
N TYR A 150 -12.48 -12.69 6.64
CA TYR A 150 -12.61 -11.54 5.75
C TYR A 150 -13.98 -11.52 5.05
N GLU A 151 -14.45 -12.64 4.50
CA GLU A 151 -15.76 -12.70 3.84
C GLU A 151 -16.94 -12.52 4.83
N LEU A 152 -16.83 -13.09 6.04
CA LEU A 152 -17.81 -12.87 7.10
C LEU A 152 -17.92 -11.38 7.43
N VAL A 153 -16.78 -10.73 7.64
CA VAL A 153 -16.70 -9.32 7.99
C VAL A 153 -17.10 -8.41 6.84
N HIS A 154 -16.71 -8.75 5.62
CA HIS A 154 -17.15 -8.07 4.42
C HIS A 154 -18.67 -7.96 4.39
N ALA A 155 -19.38 -9.08 4.54
CA ALA A 155 -20.83 -9.08 4.57
C ALA A 155 -21.45 -8.36 5.79
N VAL A 156 -20.77 -8.34 6.95
CA VAL A 156 -21.17 -7.47 8.09
C VAL A 156 -21.11 -6.00 7.68
N THR A 157 -20.02 -5.54 7.07
CA THR A 157 -19.90 -4.14 6.61
C THR A 157 -20.86 -3.78 5.48
N LEU A 158 -21.39 -4.78 4.76
CA LEU A 158 -22.44 -4.62 3.78
C LEU A 158 -23.86 -4.57 4.39
N GLY A 159 -24.01 -4.82 5.69
CA GLY A 159 -25.31 -4.96 6.34
C GLY A 159 -26.10 -6.19 5.88
N ARG A 160 -25.44 -7.21 5.33
CA ARG A 160 -26.11 -8.46 4.92
C ARG A 160 -26.44 -9.36 6.11
N TRP A 161 -25.64 -9.26 7.16
CA TRP A 161 -25.86 -9.88 8.45
C TRP A 161 -25.14 -9.06 9.53
N THR A 162 -25.49 -9.32 10.78
CA THR A 162 -24.89 -8.74 11.98
C THR A 162 -23.92 -9.74 12.63
N TRP A 163 -23.14 -9.29 13.61
CA TRP A 163 -22.29 -10.19 14.41
C TRP A 163 -23.10 -11.26 15.16
N GLY A 164 -24.35 -10.94 15.57
CA GLY A 164 -25.24 -11.89 16.24
C GLY A 164 -25.71 -13.04 15.35
N ASP A 165 -25.71 -12.85 14.02
CA ASP A 165 -26.10 -13.89 13.07
C ASP A 165 -25.01 -14.95 12.85
N ILE A 166 -23.77 -14.66 13.27
CA ILE A 166 -22.60 -15.53 13.17
C ILE A 166 -22.55 -16.42 14.40
N SER A 167 -23.34 -17.49 14.38
CA SER A 167 -23.40 -18.45 15.49
C SER A 167 -22.22 -19.42 15.48
N SER A 168 -21.91 -19.98 16.65
CA SER A 168 -20.90 -21.04 16.80
C SER A 168 -21.15 -22.21 15.84
N GLN A 169 -22.41 -22.66 15.69
CA GLN A 169 -22.79 -23.74 14.79
C GLN A 169 -22.49 -23.44 13.31
N LYS A 170 -22.70 -22.18 12.87
CA LYS A 170 -22.33 -21.77 11.51
C LYS A 170 -20.82 -21.79 11.33
N LEU A 171 -20.05 -21.39 12.35
CA LEU A 171 -18.60 -21.45 12.31
C LEU A 171 -18.07 -22.89 12.27
N ASP A 172 -18.73 -23.86 12.92
CA ASP A 172 -18.38 -25.30 12.77
C ASP A 172 -18.44 -25.75 11.30
N SER A 173 -19.44 -25.26 10.57
CA SER A 173 -19.62 -25.58 9.15
C SER A 173 -18.61 -24.87 8.23
N LEU A 174 -17.84 -23.94 8.77
CA LEU A 174 -16.82 -23.14 8.06
C LEU A 174 -15.40 -23.48 8.51
N GLU A 175 -15.20 -24.57 9.26
CA GLU A 175 -13.89 -25.09 9.56
C GLU A 175 -13.21 -25.70 8.31
N GLY A 176 -11.88 -25.73 8.34
CA GLY A 176 -11.05 -26.31 7.29
C GLY A 176 -10.22 -25.28 6.52
N THR A 177 -9.72 -25.71 5.36
CA THR A 177 -8.81 -24.87 4.56
C THR A 177 -9.57 -23.69 3.94
N ALA A 178 -8.88 -22.56 3.77
CA ALA A 178 -9.48 -21.37 3.16
C ALA A 178 -10.11 -21.66 1.79
N ALA A 179 -9.48 -22.52 0.98
CA ALA A 179 -9.96 -22.95 -0.33
C ALA A 179 -11.33 -23.63 -0.29
N VAL A 180 -11.61 -24.39 0.78
CA VAL A 180 -12.86 -25.15 0.93
C VAL A 180 -13.91 -24.35 1.69
N ALA A 181 -13.51 -23.62 2.73
CA ALA A 181 -14.43 -22.93 3.63
C ALA A 181 -14.90 -21.57 3.12
N ALA A 182 -14.02 -20.76 2.50
CA ALA A 182 -14.38 -19.40 2.10
C ALA A 182 -15.55 -19.35 1.07
N PRO A 183 -15.62 -20.22 0.05
CA PRO A 183 -16.76 -20.24 -0.88
C PRO A 183 -18.09 -20.63 -0.21
N LYS A 184 -18.05 -21.33 0.94
CA LYS A 184 -19.25 -21.80 1.66
C LYS A 184 -19.87 -20.73 2.55
N VAL A 185 -19.14 -19.65 2.87
CA VAL A 185 -19.57 -18.61 3.83
C VAL A 185 -21.00 -18.15 3.55
N HIS A 186 -21.32 -17.80 2.30
CA HIS A 186 -22.65 -17.31 1.95
C HIS A 186 -23.75 -18.37 2.12
N ALA A 187 -23.50 -19.61 1.67
CA ALA A 187 -24.45 -20.71 1.77
C ALA A 187 -24.77 -21.03 3.24
N VAL A 188 -23.73 -21.15 4.07
CA VAL A 188 -23.85 -21.40 5.51
C VAL A 188 -24.58 -20.25 6.22
N MET A 189 -24.22 -19.00 5.92
CA MET A 189 -24.82 -17.85 6.59
C MET A 189 -26.30 -17.65 6.25
N THR A 190 -26.72 -18.01 5.03
CA THR A 190 -28.11 -17.90 4.56
C THR A 190 -28.94 -19.17 4.77
N GLY A 191 -28.33 -20.27 5.23
CA GLY A 191 -29.00 -21.57 5.39
C GLY A 191 -29.42 -22.22 4.08
N ARG A 192 -28.88 -21.77 2.94
CA ARG A 192 -29.18 -22.32 1.62
C ARG A 192 -28.15 -23.37 1.27
N SER A 193 -28.61 -24.54 0.82
CA SER A 193 -27.73 -25.62 0.36
C SER A 193 -26.99 -25.25 -0.93
N GLU A 194 -27.59 -24.38 -1.75
CA GLU A 194 -27.04 -23.96 -3.03
C GLU A 194 -26.32 -22.61 -2.93
N VAL A 195 -25.10 -22.56 -3.45
CA VAL A 195 -24.34 -21.31 -3.64
C VAL A 195 -25.04 -20.53 -4.76
N PRO A 196 -25.53 -19.30 -4.53
CA PRO A 196 -26.14 -18.52 -5.60
C PRO A 196 -25.15 -18.36 -6.76
N ALA A 197 -25.63 -18.55 -8.00
CA ALA A 197 -24.78 -18.42 -9.19
C ALA A 197 -24.02 -17.08 -9.23
N GLU A 198 -24.64 -15.98 -8.78
CA GLU A 198 -24.00 -14.66 -8.65
C GLU A 198 -22.79 -14.62 -7.70
N VAL A 199 -22.80 -15.40 -6.62
CA VAL A 199 -21.66 -15.53 -5.70
C VAL A 199 -20.53 -16.32 -6.36
N THR A 200 -20.88 -17.28 -7.22
CA THR A 200 -19.95 -18.15 -7.93
C THR A 200 -19.19 -17.41 -9.04
N VAL A 201 -19.88 -16.54 -9.80
CA VAL A 201 -19.28 -15.82 -10.96
C VAL A 201 -18.24 -14.78 -10.53
N SER A 202 -18.30 -14.30 -9.29
CA SER A 202 -17.43 -13.22 -8.79
C SER A 202 -16.27 -13.71 -7.93
N PHE A 203 -16.35 -14.96 -7.44
CA PHE A 203 -15.19 -15.79 -7.13
C PHE A 203 -14.79 -16.64 -8.35
N ASN A 204 -14.88 -16.10 -9.57
CA ASN A 204 -14.16 -16.63 -10.74
C ASN A 204 -12.62 -16.44 -10.59
N MET A 205 -12.09 -16.76 -9.41
CA MET A 205 -10.83 -17.48 -9.27
C MET A 205 -11.04 -18.85 -9.92
N SER A 206 -11.13 -18.88 -11.25
CA SER A 206 -11.83 -19.92 -12.01
C SER A 206 -11.04 -21.22 -12.13
N THR A 207 -9.99 -21.42 -11.33
CA THR A 207 -9.17 -22.62 -11.39
C THR A 207 -8.68 -23.06 -10.00
N SER A 208 -8.45 -24.36 -9.85
CA SER A 208 -7.72 -24.95 -8.72
C SER A 208 -6.36 -24.29 -8.44
N LYS A 209 -5.78 -23.58 -9.42
CA LYS A 209 -4.57 -22.77 -9.23
C LYS A 209 -4.79 -21.59 -8.30
N ASP A 210 -5.99 -21.00 -8.28
CA ASP A 210 -6.25 -19.77 -7.53
C ASP A 210 -6.51 -20.02 -6.03
N GLN A 211 -6.86 -21.25 -5.67
CA GLN A 211 -7.01 -21.68 -4.28
C GLN A 211 -5.67 -21.74 -3.52
N THR A 212 -4.56 -21.95 -4.23
CA THR A 212 -3.20 -21.92 -3.65
C THR A 212 -2.73 -20.51 -3.31
N ILE A 213 -3.44 -19.46 -3.74
CA ILE A 213 -2.97 -18.08 -3.54
C ILE A 213 -3.10 -17.65 -2.08
N TRP A 214 -4.10 -18.18 -1.37
CA TRP A 214 -4.24 -17.96 0.08
C TRP A 214 -3.21 -18.75 0.91
N ASP A 215 -2.42 -19.64 0.29
CA ASP A 215 -1.28 -20.30 0.95
C ASP A 215 -0.14 -19.33 1.29
N ALA A 216 -0.25 -18.05 0.92
CA ALA A 216 0.62 -16.99 1.43
C ALA A 216 0.65 -16.96 2.96
N GLY A 217 -0.43 -17.37 3.64
CA GLY A 217 -0.43 -17.57 5.09
C GLY A 217 0.59 -18.62 5.53
N ALA A 218 0.60 -19.79 4.88
CA ALA A 218 1.55 -20.87 5.19
C ALA A 218 3.01 -20.45 4.94
N ALA A 219 3.28 -19.75 3.83
CA ALA A 219 4.62 -19.19 3.57
C ALA A 219 5.03 -18.12 4.61
N SER A 220 4.04 -17.44 5.22
CA SER A 220 4.30 -16.48 6.30
C SER A 220 4.70 -17.19 7.58
N VAL A 221 4.00 -18.28 7.94
CA VAL A 221 4.31 -19.10 9.12
C VAL A 221 5.72 -19.67 9.06
N GLU A 222 6.17 -20.09 7.88
CA GLU A 222 7.51 -20.63 7.67
C GLU A 222 8.64 -19.61 7.82
N GLY A 223 8.44 -18.38 7.35
CA GLY A 223 9.41 -17.30 7.59
C GLY A 223 10.68 -17.29 6.77
N GLN A 224 10.85 -18.22 5.83
CA GLN A 224 12.07 -18.33 5.03
C GLN A 224 12.17 -17.31 3.89
N GLY A 225 11.33 -16.28 3.87
CA GLY A 225 11.35 -15.28 2.79
C GLY A 225 10.81 -15.77 1.43
N ARG A 226 10.28 -17.00 1.33
CA ARG A 226 9.71 -17.58 0.09
C ARG A 226 8.81 -16.65 -0.71
N ARG A 227 8.04 -15.82 0.01
CA ARG A 227 7.06 -14.88 -0.55
C ARG A 227 7.66 -13.88 -1.56
N LEU A 228 8.98 -13.65 -1.52
CA LEU A 228 9.69 -12.80 -2.48
C LEU A 228 9.78 -13.42 -3.89
N GLY A 229 9.57 -14.73 -4.03
CA GLY A 229 9.62 -15.44 -5.31
C GLY A 229 11.01 -15.98 -5.69
N LEU A 230 11.94 -16.04 -4.74
CA LEU A 230 13.33 -16.44 -4.97
C LEU A 230 13.59 -17.93 -4.67
N MET A 231 12.60 -18.67 -4.19
CA MET A 231 12.76 -20.05 -3.69
C MET A 231 12.07 -21.11 -4.57
N GLY A 232 11.77 -20.77 -5.82
CA GLY A 232 11.23 -21.71 -6.82
C GLY A 232 9.78 -22.11 -6.56
N ASP A 233 9.51 -23.41 -6.73
CA ASP A 233 8.17 -23.99 -6.60
C ASP A 233 7.75 -24.07 -5.13
N PHE A 234 6.47 -23.79 -4.85
CA PHE A 234 5.91 -23.91 -3.51
C PHE A 234 4.64 -24.74 -3.56
N ARG A 235 4.63 -25.84 -2.79
CA ARG A 235 3.56 -26.85 -2.80
C ARG A 235 3.33 -27.37 -4.23
N SER A 236 2.18 -27.08 -4.82
CA SER A 236 1.78 -27.50 -6.16
C SER A 236 1.89 -26.37 -7.20
N SER A 237 2.39 -25.20 -6.80
CA SER A 237 2.47 -24.02 -7.66
C SER A 237 3.90 -23.78 -8.10
N LYS A 238 4.11 -23.84 -9.42
CA LYS A 238 5.42 -23.55 -10.02
C LYS A 238 5.74 -22.06 -9.95
N ASN A 239 7.00 -21.72 -9.64
CA ASN A 239 7.49 -20.34 -9.53
C ASN A 239 6.56 -19.46 -8.67
N TRP A 240 6.19 -19.96 -7.49
CA TRP A 240 5.21 -19.31 -6.65
C TRP A 240 5.80 -18.05 -6.00
N PHE A 241 5.00 -16.98 -5.95
CA PHE A 241 5.32 -15.77 -5.19
C PHE A 241 4.06 -15.17 -4.58
N GLY A 242 4.22 -14.53 -3.43
CA GLY A 242 3.10 -13.96 -2.67
C GLY A 242 2.61 -12.63 -3.24
N GLY A 243 1.71 -11.97 -2.51
CA GLY A 243 1.37 -10.56 -2.73
C GLY A 243 0.37 -10.29 -3.88
N GLN A 244 -0.19 -11.32 -4.50
CA GLN A 244 -1.11 -11.16 -5.64
C GLN A 244 -2.53 -10.77 -5.22
N ILE A 245 -2.95 -11.14 -4.01
CA ILE A 245 -4.27 -10.80 -3.49
C ILE A 245 -4.25 -9.38 -2.93
N GLN A 246 -5.20 -8.55 -3.34
CA GLN A 246 -5.46 -7.24 -2.76
C GLN A 246 -6.76 -7.30 -1.97
N GLN A 247 -6.66 -7.06 -0.66
CA GLN A 247 -7.81 -6.76 0.18
C GLN A 247 -8.18 -5.31 -0.01
N ILE A 248 -9.47 -5.03 -0.20
CA ILE A 248 -9.93 -3.72 -0.62
C ILE A 248 -10.96 -3.21 0.37
N VAL A 249 -10.75 -1.98 0.81
CA VAL A 249 -11.70 -1.23 1.64
C VAL A 249 -12.07 0.03 0.89
N ARG A 250 -13.35 0.37 0.82
CA ARG A 250 -13.82 1.66 0.32
C ARG A 250 -14.06 2.57 1.51
N LEU A 251 -13.43 3.73 1.49
CA LEU A 251 -13.73 4.81 2.43
C LEU A 251 -14.93 5.59 1.89
N LEU A 252 -15.97 5.71 2.70
CA LEU A 252 -17.17 6.47 2.38
C LEU A 252 -16.99 7.95 2.82
N PRO A 253 -17.75 8.90 2.25
CA PRO A 253 -17.62 10.32 2.58
C PRO A 253 -17.88 10.67 4.05
N ASP A 254 -18.62 9.82 4.77
CA ASP A 254 -18.87 9.94 6.22
C ASP A 254 -17.69 9.44 7.09
N GLY A 255 -16.58 9.03 6.45
CA GLY A 255 -15.41 8.45 7.12
C GLY A 255 -15.59 6.99 7.55
N SER A 256 -16.73 6.36 7.24
CA SER A 256 -16.94 4.94 7.47
C SER A 256 -16.25 4.10 6.40
N MET A 257 -15.91 2.86 6.75
CA MET A 257 -15.20 1.94 5.86
C MET A 257 -16.08 0.75 5.52
N ARG A 258 -16.15 0.44 4.22
CA ARG A 258 -16.88 -0.71 3.70
C ARG A 258 -15.90 -1.64 3.01
N LEU A 259 -15.85 -2.90 3.42
CA LEU A 259 -15.00 -3.87 2.73
C LEU A 259 -15.58 -4.14 1.34
N GLU A 260 -14.68 -4.41 0.40
CA GLU A 260 -15.02 -4.96 -0.91
C GLU A 260 -14.42 -6.37 -1.02
N ARG A 261 -14.90 -7.12 -2.01
CA ARG A 261 -14.32 -8.42 -2.34
C ARG A 261 -12.83 -8.28 -2.68
N PRO A 262 -12.00 -9.22 -2.23
CA PRO A 262 -10.59 -9.20 -2.56
C PRO A 262 -10.41 -9.41 -4.07
N GLU A 263 -9.48 -8.67 -4.67
CA GLU A 263 -9.15 -8.76 -6.08
C GLU A 263 -7.81 -9.49 -6.26
N MET A 264 -7.72 -10.36 -7.27
CA MET A 264 -6.43 -10.89 -7.70
C MET A 264 -5.77 -9.90 -8.65
N THR A 265 -4.53 -9.52 -8.35
CA THR A 265 -3.81 -8.48 -9.07
C THR A 265 -2.33 -8.85 -9.23
N ARG A 266 -1.60 -8.08 -10.03
CA ARG A 266 -0.14 -8.18 -10.05
C ARG A 266 0.44 -7.92 -8.67
N SER A 267 1.35 -8.80 -8.25
CA SER A 267 2.02 -8.73 -6.96
C SER A 267 2.88 -7.47 -6.78
N ASN A 268 2.78 -6.88 -5.59
CA ASN A 268 3.54 -5.72 -5.13
C ASN A 268 4.67 -6.17 -4.16
N ARG A 269 5.81 -5.47 -4.14
CA ARG A 269 6.96 -5.82 -3.28
C ARG A 269 6.62 -5.85 -1.79
N PHE A 270 5.85 -4.88 -1.28
CA PHE A 270 5.36 -4.91 0.09
C PHE A 270 4.39 -6.05 0.34
N ALA A 271 3.49 -6.33 -0.60
CA ALA A 271 2.55 -7.44 -0.46
C ALA A 271 3.27 -8.81 -0.48
N ARG A 272 4.40 -8.95 -1.20
CA ARG A 272 5.28 -10.12 -1.11
C ARG A 272 5.94 -10.19 0.26
N PHE A 273 6.56 -9.09 0.68
CA PHE A 273 7.33 -9.04 1.91
C PHE A 273 6.44 -9.27 3.16
N LEU A 274 5.36 -8.50 3.27
CA LEU A 274 4.46 -8.54 4.43
C LEU A 274 3.43 -9.67 4.36
N SER A 275 3.14 -10.21 3.17
CA SER A 275 1.93 -10.96 2.79
C SER A 275 0.74 -10.07 2.42
N SER A 276 -0.03 -10.51 1.42
CA SER A 276 -1.30 -9.92 1.00
C SER A 276 -2.27 -9.72 2.17
N ARG A 277 -2.23 -10.62 3.17
CA ARG A 277 -3.07 -10.53 4.37
C ARG A 277 -2.84 -9.24 5.16
N ARG A 278 -1.60 -8.75 5.15
CA ARG A 278 -1.13 -7.65 6.00
C ARG A 278 -1.21 -6.29 5.34
N MET A 279 -1.75 -6.24 4.13
CA MET A 279 -1.85 -5.06 3.30
C MET A 279 -3.29 -4.89 2.85
N ILE A 280 -3.83 -3.70 3.06
CA ILE A 280 -5.17 -3.34 2.61
C ILE A 280 -5.04 -2.13 1.69
N LYS A 281 -5.77 -2.15 0.58
CA LYS A 281 -5.90 -1.04 -0.33
C LYS A 281 -7.19 -0.30 -0.03
N ILE A 282 -7.11 0.98 0.25
CA ILE A 282 -8.26 1.85 0.41
C ILE A 282 -8.62 2.47 -0.95
N LYS A 283 -9.88 2.41 -1.35
CA LYS A 283 -10.45 3.24 -2.42
C LYS A 283 -11.02 4.50 -1.78
N LEU A 284 -10.43 5.66 -2.07
CA LEU A 284 -10.89 6.95 -1.57
C LEU A 284 -12.12 7.42 -2.37
N PRO A 285 -13.04 8.18 -1.76
CA PRO A 285 -14.14 8.77 -2.51
C PRO A 285 -13.56 9.76 -3.53
N LYS A 286 -14.22 9.93 -4.70
CA LYS A 286 -13.75 10.90 -5.72
C LYS A 286 -13.68 12.33 -5.19
N THR A 287 -14.51 12.63 -4.18
CA THR A 287 -14.54 13.90 -3.46
C THR A 287 -13.35 14.08 -2.51
N ALA A 288 -12.55 13.04 -2.23
CA ALA A 288 -11.41 13.14 -1.33
C ALA A 288 -10.34 14.15 -1.80
N ASN A 289 -10.22 14.37 -3.11
CA ASN A 289 -9.32 15.39 -3.65
C ASN A 289 -9.74 16.81 -3.22
N PHE A 290 -11.02 16.99 -2.89
CA PHE A 290 -11.63 18.24 -2.44
C PHE A 290 -12.31 18.00 -1.08
N ASP A 291 -11.56 17.42 -0.14
CA ASP A 291 -11.99 17.19 1.24
C ASP A 291 -12.05 18.52 2.02
N ALA A 292 -13.05 19.34 1.67
CA ALA A 292 -13.26 20.68 2.23
C ALA A 292 -13.48 20.61 3.75
N ASP A 293 -14.23 19.60 4.21
CA ASP A 293 -14.55 19.39 5.62
C ASP A 293 -13.42 18.68 6.39
N GLY A 294 -12.39 18.20 5.68
CA GLY A 294 -11.29 17.46 6.29
C GLY A 294 -11.67 16.06 6.82
N SER A 295 -12.90 15.59 6.57
CA SER A 295 -13.42 14.36 7.17
C SER A 295 -12.67 13.12 6.70
N VAL A 296 -12.27 13.09 5.42
CA VAL A 296 -11.49 11.99 4.85
C VAL A 296 -10.08 11.99 5.46
N ARG A 297 -9.46 13.15 5.59
CA ARG A 297 -8.14 13.30 6.25
C ARG A 297 -8.17 12.87 7.70
N VAL A 298 -9.14 13.36 8.48
CA VAL A 298 -9.32 12.99 9.89
C VAL A 298 -9.59 11.50 10.05
N ALA A 299 -10.40 10.90 9.16
CA ALA A 299 -10.62 9.46 9.19
C ALA A 299 -9.31 8.70 8.94
N LEU A 300 -8.54 9.11 7.94
CA LEU A 300 -7.25 8.53 7.58
C LEU A 300 -6.12 8.84 8.58
N ALA A 301 -6.32 9.74 9.53
CA ALA A 301 -5.36 9.97 10.62
C ALA A 301 -5.45 8.90 11.74
N ARG A 302 -6.42 7.98 11.64
CA ARG A 302 -6.68 6.96 12.66
C ARG A 302 -6.07 5.60 12.31
N LYS A 303 -5.92 4.77 13.35
CA LYS A 303 -5.74 3.32 13.23
C LYS A 303 -7.07 2.66 12.90
N PHE A 304 -7.03 1.58 12.13
CA PHE A 304 -8.23 0.82 11.76
C PHE A 304 -8.18 -0.59 12.32
N VAL A 305 -9.27 -1.03 12.96
CA VAL A 305 -9.38 -2.40 13.48
C VAL A 305 -10.25 -3.25 12.57
N LEU A 306 -9.68 -4.36 12.12
CA LEU A 306 -10.36 -5.40 11.34
C LEU A 306 -10.08 -6.76 11.96
N CYS A 307 -11.13 -7.46 12.42
CA CYS A 307 -10.99 -8.79 13.05
C CYS A 307 -9.96 -8.83 14.20
N GLY A 308 -9.89 -7.77 15.01
CA GLY A 308 -8.96 -7.65 16.13
C GLY A 308 -7.52 -7.29 15.74
N ARG A 309 -7.25 -7.08 14.45
CA ARG A 309 -5.95 -6.66 13.92
C ARG A 309 -5.95 -5.17 13.65
N VAL A 310 -4.84 -4.53 13.97
CA VAL A 310 -4.66 -3.08 13.81
C VAL A 310 -3.94 -2.78 12.51
N PHE A 311 -4.51 -1.88 11.72
CA PHE A 311 -3.99 -1.42 10.44
C PHE A 311 -3.70 0.08 10.51
N VAL A 312 -2.50 0.46 10.09
CA VAL A 312 -2.06 1.85 10.03
C VAL A 312 -1.94 2.28 8.57
N PRO A 313 -2.46 3.46 8.21
CA PRO A 313 -2.22 4.03 6.89
C PRO A 313 -0.77 4.35 6.64
N ILE A 314 -0.30 3.98 5.46
CA ILE A 314 1.11 4.13 5.07
C ILE A 314 1.30 4.91 3.78
N ASP A 315 0.28 5.08 2.95
CA ASP A 315 0.45 5.86 1.71
C ASP A 315 -0.92 6.23 1.14
N ALA A 316 -0.96 7.31 0.36
CA ALA A 316 -2.10 7.70 -0.44
C ALA A 316 -1.63 8.26 -1.78
N LYS A 317 -2.13 7.67 -2.87
CA LYS A 317 -1.83 8.07 -4.25
C LYS A 317 -2.97 7.75 -5.20
N ASP A 318 -3.27 8.68 -6.12
CA ASP A 318 -4.24 8.50 -7.22
C ASP A 318 -5.63 8.02 -6.74
N GLY A 319 -6.16 8.64 -5.69
CA GLY A 319 -7.45 8.27 -5.10
C GLY A 319 -7.45 6.90 -4.41
N LYS A 320 -6.28 6.36 -4.06
CA LYS A 320 -6.11 5.10 -3.34
C LYS A 320 -5.24 5.32 -2.12
N GLY A 321 -5.60 4.72 -1.01
CA GLY A 321 -4.75 4.60 0.17
C GLY A 321 -4.19 3.19 0.31
N TYR A 322 -3.17 3.02 1.14
CA TYR A 322 -2.69 1.73 1.57
C TYR A 322 -2.59 1.71 3.09
N LEU A 323 -3.00 0.59 3.68
CA LEU A 323 -2.83 0.29 5.09
C LEU A 323 -1.91 -0.91 5.25
N LYS A 324 -1.14 -0.92 6.34
CA LYS A 324 -0.31 -2.05 6.76
C LYS A 324 -0.69 -2.51 8.16
N GLU A 325 -0.79 -3.81 8.34
CA GLU A 325 -1.01 -4.45 9.64
C GLU A 325 0.17 -4.19 10.58
N THR A 326 -0.08 -3.76 11.81
CA THR A 326 0.95 -3.58 12.84
C THR A 326 1.08 -4.81 13.74
N SER A 327 2.05 -4.78 14.66
CA SER A 327 2.18 -5.79 15.72
C SER A 327 1.17 -5.61 16.85
N GLU A 328 0.37 -4.54 16.83
CA GLU A 328 -0.66 -4.29 17.83
C GLU A 328 -1.84 -5.25 17.68
N ASP A 329 -2.42 -5.59 18.83
CA ASP A 329 -3.60 -6.43 18.97
C ASP A 329 -4.74 -5.61 19.57
N TYR A 330 -5.94 -5.75 19.02
CA TYR A 330 -7.16 -5.13 19.56
C TYR A 330 -8.10 -6.22 20.07
N GLU A 331 -8.19 -6.35 21.40
CA GLU A 331 -9.06 -7.28 22.13
C GLU A 331 -8.90 -8.78 21.76
N CYS A 332 -7.88 -9.11 20.98
CA CYS A 332 -7.64 -10.43 20.42
C CYS A 332 -6.13 -10.67 20.37
N GLY A 333 -5.64 -11.73 21.00
CA GLY A 333 -4.22 -12.08 20.93
C GLY A 333 -3.80 -12.63 19.56
N GLY A 334 -2.54 -12.40 19.20
CA GLY A 334 -1.94 -12.98 18.00
C GLY A 334 -1.99 -14.52 17.97
N ARG A 335 -2.23 -15.07 16.77
CA ARG A 335 -2.26 -16.50 16.48
C ARG A 335 -1.01 -16.94 15.72
N GLU A 336 -0.25 -17.86 16.32
CA GLU A 336 0.93 -18.45 15.69
C GLU A 336 0.59 -19.18 14.38
N SER A 337 -0.55 -19.88 14.34
CA SER A 337 -1.04 -20.59 13.15
C SER A 337 -1.26 -19.68 11.94
N GLU A 338 -1.47 -18.38 12.16
CA GLU A 338 -1.63 -17.38 11.10
C GLU A 338 -0.35 -16.57 10.85
N GLY A 339 0.73 -16.89 11.56
CA GLY A 339 2.01 -16.22 11.47
C GLY A 339 2.07 -14.89 12.22
N ASP A 340 1.20 -14.66 13.21
CA ASP A 340 1.09 -13.36 13.87
C ASP A 340 2.29 -12.96 14.72
N LEU A 341 3.06 -13.95 15.16
CA LEU A 341 4.35 -13.75 15.83
C LEU A 341 5.37 -13.03 14.93
N ARG A 342 5.12 -13.02 13.61
CA ARG A 342 5.97 -12.37 12.61
C ARG A 342 5.41 -11.03 12.16
N ARG A 343 4.40 -10.47 12.84
CA ARG A 343 3.93 -9.11 12.56
C ARG A 343 5.04 -8.14 12.94
N MET A 344 5.13 -7.09 12.14
CA MET A 344 6.15 -6.06 12.29
C MET A 344 5.50 -4.85 12.94
N SER A 345 6.18 -4.17 13.86
CA SER A 345 5.69 -2.89 14.38
C SER A 345 5.69 -1.83 13.27
N PHE A 346 5.06 -0.67 13.50
CA PHE A 346 5.12 0.40 12.50
C PHE A 346 6.55 0.95 12.37
N ALA A 347 7.24 1.16 13.49
CA ALA A 347 8.64 1.61 13.54
C ALA A 347 9.57 0.68 12.74
N GLN A 348 9.47 -0.64 12.96
CA GLN A 348 10.27 -1.63 12.23
C GLN A 348 10.02 -1.58 10.72
N PHE A 349 8.76 -1.33 10.32
CA PHE A 349 8.42 -1.20 8.91
C PHE A 349 9.06 0.04 8.26
N ILE A 350 9.02 1.18 8.94
CA ILE A 350 9.68 2.39 8.48
C ILE A 350 11.19 2.16 8.39
N GLN A 351 11.81 1.61 9.42
CA GLN A 351 13.25 1.35 9.46
C GLN A 351 13.72 0.40 8.35
N LEU A 352 12.92 -0.63 8.06
CA LEU A 352 13.18 -1.58 6.98
C LEU A 352 13.08 -0.89 5.61
N HIS A 353 12.03 -0.11 5.39
CA HIS A 353 11.77 0.52 4.12
C HIS A 353 12.78 1.64 3.82
N ASN A 354 13.03 2.45 4.84
CA ASN A 354 13.77 3.68 4.75
C ASN A 354 14.42 3.95 6.11
N THR A 355 15.64 3.44 6.27
CA THR A 355 16.43 3.61 7.50
C THR A 355 16.69 5.10 7.73
N LEU A 356 15.96 5.69 8.68
CA LEU A 356 15.94 7.13 8.92
C LEU A 356 17.31 7.68 9.28
N SER A 357 18.14 6.87 9.97
CA SER A 357 19.53 7.25 10.29
C SER A 357 20.44 7.41 9.07
N ARG A 358 20.14 6.71 7.96
CA ARG A 358 20.90 6.81 6.70
C ARG A 358 20.35 7.90 5.78
N ASN A 359 19.05 8.17 5.88
CA ASN A 359 18.35 9.13 5.02
C ASN A 359 17.96 10.42 5.77
N SER A 360 18.57 10.71 6.92
CA SER A 360 18.23 11.86 7.77
C SER A 360 18.47 13.22 7.12
N LYS A 361 19.23 13.26 6.02
CA LYS A 361 19.50 14.48 5.23
C LYS A 361 18.44 14.76 4.18
N GLN A 362 17.58 13.78 3.89
CA GLN A 362 16.48 13.99 2.97
C GLN A 362 15.31 14.60 3.73
N GLU A 363 14.61 15.55 3.11
CA GLU A 363 13.42 16.17 3.70
C GLU A 363 12.37 15.09 4.03
N PRO A 364 11.77 15.07 5.23
CA PRO A 364 10.83 14.03 5.67
C PRO A 364 9.70 13.71 4.67
N CYS A 365 9.25 14.73 3.92
CA CYS A 365 8.22 14.58 2.90
C CYS A 365 8.71 13.86 1.62
N LEU A 366 10.01 13.97 1.28
CA LEU A 366 10.60 13.31 0.11
C LEU A 366 10.89 11.83 0.39
N VAL A 367 11.37 11.50 1.60
CA VAL A 367 11.78 10.14 1.97
C VAL A 367 10.60 9.17 2.11
N SER A 368 9.44 9.68 2.52
CA SER A 368 8.24 8.86 2.73
C SER A 368 7.44 8.64 1.45
N HIS A 369 7.43 9.58 0.51
CA HIS A 369 6.53 9.52 -0.63
C HIS A 369 7.18 9.02 -1.92
N ALA A 370 8.42 9.44 -2.24
CA ALA A 370 9.06 9.06 -3.50
C ALA A 370 9.49 7.58 -3.51
N ASP A 371 10.14 7.14 -2.43
CA ASP A 371 10.64 5.76 -2.28
C ASP A 371 9.49 4.76 -2.13
N PHE A 372 8.47 5.14 -1.37
CA PHE A 372 7.28 4.30 -1.21
C PHE A 372 6.52 4.16 -2.52
N ALA A 373 6.39 5.27 -3.26
CA ALA A 373 5.79 5.24 -4.58
C ALA A 373 6.58 4.34 -5.54
N VAL A 374 7.92 4.29 -5.50
CA VAL A 374 8.69 3.34 -6.33
C VAL A 374 8.32 1.89 -6.02
N LEU A 375 8.08 1.57 -4.75
CA LEU A 375 7.79 0.21 -4.29
C LEU A 375 6.31 -0.19 -4.46
N VAL A 376 5.42 0.81 -4.50
CA VAL A 376 4.00 0.61 -4.81
C VAL A 376 3.68 0.71 -6.31
N LYS A 377 4.46 1.49 -7.07
CA LYS A 377 4.19 1.79 -8.47
C LYS A 377 4.17 0.53 -9.33
N ARG A 378 3.09 0.44 -10.11
CA ARG A 378 3.18 0.03 -11.50
C ARG A 378 3.71 1.25 -12.25
N SER A 379 4.75 1.07 -13.05
CA SER A 379 5.41 2.11 -13.86
C SER A 379 4.44 3.11 -14.53
N ALA A 380 4.40 4.35 -14.01
CA ALA A 380 4.17 5.66 -14.66
C ALA A 380 3.69 6.71 -13.62
N ILE A 381 4.12 7.96 -13.76
CA ILE A 381 4.08 9.05 -12.77
C ILE A 381 2.88 10.00 -13.00
N SER A 382 2.21 10.40 -11.91
CA SER A 382 1.68 11.76 -11.69
C SER A 382 1.46 12.00 -10.18
N PHE A 383 1.52 13.28 -9.79
CA PHE A 383 1.54 13.88 -8.45
C PHE A 383 0.12 14.03 -7.84
N GLU A 384 -0.07 13.83 -6.52
CA GLU A 384 -0.20 14.88 -5.47
C GLU A 384 -0.75 14.35 -4.11
N TRP A 385 -0.25 14.98 -3.01
CA TRP A 385 -0.56 14.95 -1.56
C TRP A 385 -0.42 13.64 -0.73
N ALA A 386 0.64 13.60 0.09
CA ALA A 386 0.98 12.51 1.00
C ALA A 386 0.26 12.63 2.36
N MET A 387 -0.51 11.60 2.71
CA MET A 387 -1.08 11.35 4.03
C MET A 387 -0.07 11.40 5.18
N TYR A 388 1.19 11.07 4.92
CA TYR A 388 2.27 11.22 5.90
C TYR A 388 2.38 12.66 6.39
N PHE A 389 2.14 13.64 5.54
CA PHE A 389 2.24 15.04 5.93
C PHE A 389 1.09 15.44 6.86
N ALA A 390 -0.12 14.87 6.75
CA ALA A 390 -1.19 15.19 7.69
C ALA A 390 -0.92 14.60 9.07
N LEU A 391 -0.55 13.31 9.17
CA LEU A 391 -0.21 12.68 10.45
C LEU A 391 1.03 13.33 11.09
N PHE A 392 2.05 13.63 10.27
CA PHE A 392 3.28 14.28 10.72
C PHE A 392 3.04 15.74 11.07
N VAL A 393 2.21 16.49 10.33
CA VAL A 393 1.86 17.88 10.64
C VAL A 393 0.94 17.98 11.83
N GLU A 394 -0.03 17.08 12.04
CA GLU A 394 -0.83 17.06 13.28
C GLU A 394 0.06 16.74 14.49
N LEU A 395 0.95 15.75 14.40
CA LEU A 395 1.92 15.45 15.47
C LEU A 395 2.93 16.60 15.72
N VAL A 396 3.25 17.37 14.69
CA VAL A 396 4.08 18.60 14.80
C VAL A 396 3.26 19.78 15.33
N GLN A 397 1.98 19.94 14.95
CA GLN A 397 1.10 21.03 15.36
C GLN A 397 0.56 20.87 16.78
N GLU A 398 0.36 19.63 17.26
CA GLU A 398 0.07 19.32 18.67
C GLU A 398 1.29 19.49 19.59
N GLY A 399 2.44 19.93 19.05
CA GLY A 399 3.60 20.35 19.84
C GLY A 399 4.50 19.22 20.33
N VAL A 400 4.32 17.99 19.82
CA VAL A 400 5.16 16.84 20.18
C VAL A 400 6.51 16.88 19.44
N ILE A 401 6.61 17.60 18.31
CA ILE A 401 7.86 17.81 17.56
C ILE A 401 8.02 19.30 17.18
N PHE A 402 8.81 20.01 17.99
CA PHE A 402 9.42 21.35 17.83
C PHE A 402 8.64 22.48 17.12
N ARG A 403 8.21 23.46 17.93
CA ARG A 403 8.30 24.89 17.58
C ARG A 403 9.76 25.34 17.60
N THR A 404 10.42 25.42 16.46
CA THR A 404 11.50 26.40 16.21
C THR A 404 11.86 26.40 14.73
N TYR A 405 11.09 27.09 13.90
CA TYR A 405 11.62 27.85 12.76
C TYR A 405 10.65 29.01 12.50
N SER A 406 10.85 30.08 13.28
CA SER A 406 10.42 31.43 12.93
C SER A 406 11.67 32.29 13.03
N ALA A 407 12.21 32.66 11.87
CA ALA A 407 13.00 33.85 11.60
C ALA A 407 12.95 34.10 10.09
#